data_AF-A0A1M4UAG4-F1
#
_entry.id   AF-A0A1M4UAG4-F1
#
_cell.length_a   1.000
_cell.length_b   1.000
_cell.length_c   1.000
_cell.angle_alpha   90.00
_cell.angle_beta   90.00
_cell.angle_gamma   90.00
#
_symmetry.space_group_name_H-M   'P 1'
#
loop_
_entity.id
_entity.type
_entity.pdbx_description
1 polymer ?
#
loop_
_entity_poly.entity_id
_entity_poly.type
_entity_poly.pdbx_seq_one_letter_code
_entity_poly.pdbx_strand_id
1 'polypeptide(L)'
;MARHLIPRVLMATLLALGVLMENAHATDDPANPLVTDRGMFRPLILVTPSIDNADYMRMREALQKHREEFDDRRMVLYSIEGGNGHRAGRPMTRFETRALLEALEVDPQGPMQVILVGFDGGKKMQLEGYVDPRQVFDIIDKMPIRRSEQRESTQRESRR
;
A
#
# COMPACT_ATOMS: atom_id res chain seq x y z
N MET A 1 0.07 26.75 -81.07
CA MET A 1 0.92 25.59 -80.74
C MET A 1 1.22 25.59 -79.24
N ALA A 2 0.65 24.67 -78.47
CA ALA A 2 1.09 24.32 -77.11
C ALA A 2 0.30 23.07 -76.69
N ARG A 3 0.88 21.88 -76.87
CA ARG A 3 1.52 21.03 -75.85
C ARG A 3 0.53 20.34 -74.92
N HIS A 4 0.40 19.04 -75.19
CA HIS A 4 -0.06 17.97 -74.33
C HIS A 4 0.57 18.01 -72.92
N LEU A 5 -0.14 17.52 -71.90
CA LEU A 5 0.02 16.18 -71.27
C LEU A 5 -0.50 16.24 -69.80
N ILE A 6 -1.46 15.38 -69.47
CA ILE A 6 -2.05 15.09 -68.14
C ILE A 6 -1.07 14.17 -67.34
N PRO A 7 -1.35 13.62 -66.12
CA PRO A 7 -1.96 14.03 -64.84
C PRO A 7 -0.99 13.81 -63.63
N ARG A 8 -1.43 14.12 -62.37
CA ARG A 8 -1.46 13.20 -61.19
C ARG A 8 -1.34 13.94 -59.84
N VAL A 9 -2.42 13.81 -59.06
CA VAL A 9 -2.53 13.52 -57.62
C VAL A 9 -1.50 14.15 -56.67
N LEU A 10 -1.98 14.98 -55.73
CA LEU A 10 -1.43 14.99 -54.38
C LEU A 10 -2.57 14.81 -53.36
N MET A 11 -2.48 13.67 -52.68
CA MET A 11 -3.36 13.13 -51.67
C MET A 11 -2.93 13.71 -50.32
N ALA A 12 -3.79 14.49 -49.66
CA ALA A 12 -3.53 15.01 -48.32
C ALA A 12 -4.27 14.15 -47.29
N THR A 13 -3.54 13.23 -46.68
CA THR A 13 -3.88 12.50 -45.46
C THR A 13 -3.75 13.44 -44.27
N LEU A 14 -4.83 13.64 -43.50
CA LEU A 14 -4.76 14.28 -42.19
C LEU A 14 -5.09 13.25 -41.09
N LEU A 15 -4.06 12.92 -40.32
CA LEU A 15 -4.07 12.13 -39.09
C LEU A 15 -4.96 12.78 -38.02
N ALA A 16 -5.83 12.01 -37.36
CA ALA A 16 -6.42 12.37 -36.07
C ALA A 16 -6.04 11.31 -35.02
N LEU A 17 -5.06 11.69 -34.21
CA LEU A 17 -4.67 11.24 -32.87
C LEU A 17 -5.92 10.92 -32.02
N GLY A 18 -6.13 9.77 -31.37
CA GLY A 18 -5.27 9.12 -30.39
C GLY A 18 -5.93 9.24 -29.00
N VAL A 19 -6.80 8.29 -28.63
CA VAL A 19 -7.17 8.02 -27.22
C VAL A 19 -7.22 6.50 -27.06
N LEU A 20 -6.09 5.92 -26.67
CA LEU A 20 -6.06 4.64 -25.99
C LEU A 20 -6.18 4.97 -24.51
N MET A 21 -7.35 4.75 -23.91
CA MET A 21 -7.45 4.69 -22.46
C MET A 21 -6.83 3.36 -22.02
N GLU A 22 -5.57 3.39 -21.63
CA GLU A 22 -4.98 2.32 -20.83
C GLU A 22 -5.56 2.41 -19.42
N ASN A 23 -6.63 1.65 -19.20
CA ASN A 23 -7.05 1.30 -17.85
C ASN A 23 -6.02 0.29 -17.31
N ALA A 24 -4.89 0.79 -16.83
CA ALA A 24 -3.95 0.01 -16.03
C ALA A 24 -4.59 -0.28 -14.67
N HIS A 25 -5.53 -1.22 -14.64
CA HIS A 25 -5.82 -1.95 -13.43
C HIS A 25 -4.59 -2.84 -13.23
N ALA A 26 -3.61 -2.34 -12.47
CA ALA A 26 -2.54 -3.18 -11.94
C ALA A 26 -3.24 -4.41 -11.36
N THR A 27 -3.00 -5.56 -11.98
CA THR A 27 -3.56 -6.80 -11.48
C THR A 27 -2.84 -7.02 -10.16
N ASP A 28 -3.55 -6.87 -9.04
CA ASP A 28 -2.98 -7.05 -7.71
C ASP A 28 -2.24 -8.40 -7.69
N ASP A 29 -0.94 -8.39 -7.40
CA ASP A 29 -0.15 -9.63 -7.29
C ASP A 29 -0.83 -10.53 -6.24
N PRO A 30 -1.29 -11.75 -6.58
CA PRO A 30 -1.97 -12.62 -5.64
C PRO A 30 -1.09 -13.02 -4.46
N ALA A 31 0.24 -12.91 -4.56
CA ALA A 31 1.17 -13.11 -3.46
C ALA A 31 1.21 -11.91 -2.49
N ASN A 32 0.71 -10.74 -2.87
CA ASN A 32 0.71 -9.55 -2.01
C ASN A 32 -0.29 -9.73 -0.85
N PRO A 33 0.18 -9.83 0.40
CA PRO A 33 -0.70 -10.08 1.55
C PRO A 33 -1.64 -8.91 1.84
N LEU A 34 -1.36 -7.69 1.36
CA LEU A 34 -2.26 -6.53 1.52
C LEU A 34 -3.60 -6.73 0.82
N VAL A 35 -3.65 -7.56 -0.23
CA VAL A 35 -4.90 -7.89 -0.94
C VAL A 35 -5.87 -8.60 0.00
N THR A 36 -5.36 -9.52 0.83
CA THR A 36 -6.18 -10.29 1.78
C THR A 36 -6.62 -9.46 3.00
N ASP A 37 -5.87 -8.41 3.35
CA ASP A 37 -6.17 -7.54 4.49
C ASP A 37 -7.07 -6.36 4.13
N ARG A 38 -7.23 -6.10 2.83
CA ARG A 38 -8.09 -5.03 2.33
C ARG A 38 -9.51 -5.20 2.85
N GLY A 39 -10.06 -4.13 3.42
CA GLY A 39 -11.39 -4.14 4.02
C GLY A 39 -11.47 -4.80 5.40
N MET A 40 -10.40 -5.47 5.87
CA MET A 40 -10.40 -6.23 7.13
C MET A 40 -9.54 -5.59 8.22
N PHE A 41 -8.36 -5.07 7.84
CA PHE A 41 -7.39 -4.49 8.76
C PHE A 41 -6.77 -3.20 8.19
N ARG A 42 -6.09 -2.43 9.06
CA ARG A 42 -5.17 -1.34 8.68
C ARG A 42 -3.72 -1.82 8.88
N PRO A 43 -3.03 -2.27 7.83
CA PRO A 43 -1.63 -2.67 7.95
C PRO A 43 -0.74 -1.49 8.36
N LEU A 44 0.03 -1.68 9.42
CA LEU A 44 1.19 -0.86 9.75
C LEU A 44 2.43 -1.68 9.40
N ILE A 45 3.20 -1.23 8.42
CA ILE A 45 4.37 -1.91 7.91
C ILE A 45 5.62 -1.20 8.42
N LEU A 46 6.48 -1.94 9.10
CA LEU A 46 7.81 -1.52 9.50
C LEU A 46 8.83 -2.21 8.59
N VAL A 47 9.63 -1.44 7.86
CA VAL A 47 10.72 -1.96 7.03
C VAL A 47 12.03 -1.47 7.64
N THR A 48 12.96 -2.38 7.91
CA THR A 48 14.28 -2.03 8.46
C THR A 48 15.37 -2.92 7.84
N PRO A 49 16.57 -2.39 7.56
CA PRO A 49 17.69 -3.19 7.06
C PRO A 49 18.24 -4.15 8.13
N SER A 50 18.05 -3.84 9.42
CA SER A 50 18.53 -4.65 10.53
C SER A 50 17.55 -4.65 11.72
N ILE A 51 17.49 -5.78 12.42
CA ILE A 51 16.76 -5.91 13.69
C ILE A 51 17.36 -5.04 14.80
N ASP A 52 18.66 -4.74 14.71
CA ASP A 52 19.41 -3.91 15.67
C ASP A 52 19.26 -2.40 15.43
N ASN A 53 18.40 -1.99 14.49
CA ASN A 53 18.11 -0.58 14.28
C ASN A 53 17.40 0.00 15.52
N ALA A 54 17.96 1.07 16.11
CA ALA A 54 17.46 1.66 17.35
C ALA A 54 16.03 2.18 17.24
N ASP A 55 15.66 2.80 16.12
CA ASP A 55 14.29 3.29 15.88
C ASP A 55 13.31 2.12 15.71
N TYR A 56 13.77 1.01 15.11
CA TYR A 56 12.96 -0.19 14.94
C TYR A 56 12.63 -0.84 16.29
N MET A 57 13.65 -1.04 17.13
CA MET A 57 13.47 -1.54 18.49
C MET A 57 12.54 -0.63 19.30
N ARG A 58 12.78 0.69 19.27
CA ARG A 58 11.94 1.69 19.95
C ARG A 58 10.49 1.64 19.47
N MET A 59 10.26 1.53 18.17
CA MET A 59 8.92 1.42 17.58
C MET A 59 8.22 0.14 18.04
N ARG A 60 8.92 -1.00 18.03
CA ARG A 60 8.38 -2.30 18.49
C ARG A 60 7.97 -2.25 19.97
N GLU A 61 8.79 -1.65 20.83
CA GLU A 61 8.47 -1.46 22.25
C GLU A 61 7.27 -0.53 22.45
N ALA A 62 7.22 0.58 21.72
CA ALA A 62 6.11 1.52 21.79
C ALA A 62 4.79 0.86 21.36
N LEU A 63 4.79 0.11 20.25
CA LEU A 63 3.60 -0.62 19.78
C LEU A 63 3.13 -1.68 20.79
N GLN A 64 4.03 -2.33 21.53
CA GLN A 64 3.63 -3.26 22.59
C GLN A 64 2.91 -2.55 23.75
N LYS A 65 3.35 -1.34 24.13
CA LYS A 65 2.70 -0.54 25.19
C LYS A 65 1.32 -0.03 24.77
N HIS A 66 1.09 0.12 23.47
CA HIS A 66 -0.15 0.63 22.88
C HIS A 66 -1.01 -0.47 22.23
N ARG A 67 -0.89 -1.72 22.69
CA ARG A 67 -1.55 -2.87 22.06
C ARG A 67 -3.07 -2.75 22.01
N GLU A 68 -3.71 -2.29 23.08
CA GLU A 68 -5.17 -2.14 23.12
C GLU A 68 -5.65 -1.12 22.08
N GLU A 69 -5.00 0.04 22.02
CA GLU A 69 -5.32 1.11 21.06
C GLU A 69 -5.06 0.71 19.60
N PHE A 70 -4.08 -0.16 19.38
CA PHE A 70 -3.76 -0.77 18.09
C PHE A 70 -4.86 -1.76 17.65
N ASP A 71 -5.31 -2.61 18.58
CA ASP A 71 -6.36 -3.60 18.35
C ASP A 71 -7.73 -2.93 18.12
N ASP A 72 -8.07 -1.89 18.90
CA ASP A 72 -9.30 -1.10 18.76
C ASP A 72 -9.45 -0.47 17.37
N ARG A 73 -8.31 -0.10 16.75
CA ARG A 73 -8.26 0.48 15.40
C ARG A 73 -8.15 -0.56 14.29
N ARG A 74 -8.29 -1.85 14.63
CA ARG A 74 -8.18 -3.01 13.73
C ARG A 74 -6.88 -2.99 12.93
N MET A 75 -5.78 -2.65 13.59
CA MET A 75 -4.49 -2.61 12.93
C MET A 75 -3.83 -4.00 12.88
N VAL A 76 -2.92 -4.20 11.94
CA VAL A 76 -2.08 -5.40 11.87
C VAL A 76 -0.64 -5.01 11.59
N LEU A 77 0.29 -5.55 12.37
CA LEU A 77 1.71 -5.24 12.21
C LEU A 77 2.34 -6.16 11.15
N TYR A 78 2.99 -5.55 10.18
CA TYR A 78 3.96 -6.19 9.31
C TYR A 78 5.35 -5.71 9.70
N SER A 79 6.31 -6.63 9.77
CA SER A 79 7.72 -6.30 9.99
C SER A 79 8.59 -6.97 8.95
N ILE A 80 9.40 -6.17 8.26
CA ILE A 80 10.38 -6.61 7.28
C ILE A 80 11.76 -6.28 7.85
N GLU A 81 12.50 -7.31 8.22
CA GLU A 81 13.80 -7.22 8.88
C GLU A 81 14.87 -7.79 7.94
N GLY A 82 15.67 -6.92 7.33
CA GLY A 82 16.69 -7.33 6.35
C GLY A 82 16.11 -8.12 5.18
N GLY A 83 14.86 -7.83 4.79
CA GLY A 83 14.14 -8.57 3.74
C GLY A 83 13.36 -9.81 4.20
N ASN A 84 13.35 -10.13 5.49
CA ASN A 84 12.52 -11.21 6.05
C ASN A 84 11.22 -10.65 6.60
N GLY A 85 10.09 -11.05 6.03
CA GLY A 85 8.78 -10.53 6.37
C GLY A 85 8.04 -11.34 7.43
N HIS A 86 7.32 -10.65 8.31
CA HIS A 86 6.35 -11.22 9.23
C HIS A 86 5.04 -10.44 9.17
N ARG A 87 3.92 -11.13 9.34
CA ARG A 87 2.58 -10.55 9.49
C ARG A 87 1.99 -11.04 10.81
N ALA A 88 1.64 -10.10 11.70
CA ALA A 88 1.13 -10.42 13.05
C ALA A 88 2.02 -11.44 13.80
N GLY A 89 3.34 -11.29 13.67
CA GLY A 89 4.33 -12.19 14.28
C GLY A 89 4.50 -13.55 13.60
N ARG A 90 3.74 -13.87 12.56
CA ARG A 90 3.95 -15.10 11.76
C ARG A 90 4.85 -14.82 10.57
N PRO A 91 5.81 -15.72 10.26
CA PRO A 91 6.70 -15.53 9.11
C PRO A 91 5.90 -15.54 7.81
N MET A 92 6.28 -14.68 6.88
CA MET A 92 5.81 -14.68 5.51
C MET A 92 6.79 -15.43 4.62
N THR A 93 6.31 -15.96 3.51
CA THR A 93 7.17 -16.49 2.45
C THR A 93 8.00 -15.38 1.81
N ARG A 94 9.08 -15.78 1.12
CA ARG A 94 9.89 -14.82 0.33
C ARG A 94 9.07 -14.15 -0.79
N PHE A 95 8.11 -14.87 -1.39
CA PHE A 95 7.25 -14.34 -2.43
C PHE A 95 6.30 -13.28 -1.88
N GLU A 96 5.63 -13.55 -0.75
CA GLU A 96 4.76 -12.57 -0.09
C GLU A 96 5.53 -11.32 0.35
N THR A 97 6.73 -11.50 0.91
CA THR A 97 7.57 -10.38 1.35
C THR A 97 8.01 -9.52 0.17
N ARG A 98 8.41 -10.14 -0.92
CA ARG A 98 8.80 -9.44 -2.15
C ARG A 98 7.62 -8.69 -2.77
N ALA A 99 6.47 -9.35 -2.92
CA ALA A 99 5.26 -8.75 -3.46
C ALA A 99 4.78 -7.55 -2.63
N LEU A 100 4.89 -7.64 -1.29
CA LEU A 100 4.62 -6.53 -0.39
C LEU A 100 5.55 -5.34 -0.63
N LEU A 101 6.86 -5.57 -0.69
CA LEU A 101 7.86 -4.52 -0.90
C LEU A 101 7.73 -3.86 -2.27
N GLU A 102 7.47 -4.65 -3.31
CA GLU A 102 7.23 -4.17 -4.68
C GLU A 102 5.95 -3.32 -4.74
N ALA A 103 4.84 -3.78 -4.13
CA ALA A 103 3.59 -3.03 -4.09
C ALA A 103 3.68 -1.72 -3.30
N LEU A 104 4.60 -1.65 -2.33
CA LEU A 104 4.85 -0.43 -1.55
C LEU A 104 5.96 0.44 -2.15
N GLU A 105 6.68 -0.03 -3.15
CA GLU A 105 7.85 0.62 -3.75
C GLU A 105 8.94 0.94 -2.72
N VAL A 106 9.29 -0.04 -1.87
CA VAL A 106 10.24 0.13 -0.76
C VAL A 106 11.44 -0.79 -0.91
N ASP A 107 12.64 -0.23 -0.75
CA ASP A 107 13.88 -1.00 -0.64
C ASP A 107 14.10 -1.48 0.81
N PRO A 108 14.15 -2.80 1.07
CA PRO A 108 14.39 -3.33 2.42
C PRO A 108 15.80 -3.05 2.96
N GLN A 109 16.75 -2.60 2.13
CA GLN A 109 18.10 -2.22 2.54
C GLN A 109 18.25 -0.70 2.77
N GLY A 110 17.19 0.07 2.53
CA GLY A 110 17.17 1.52 2.73
C GLY A 110 17.06 1.93 4.21
N PRO A 111 16.82 3.23 4.48
CA PRO A 111 16.51 3.69 5.84
C PRO A 111 15.26 3.00 6.38
N MET A 112 15.13 2.91 7.70
CA MET A 112 13.92 2.35 8.32
C MET A 112 12.70 3.16 7.87
N GLN A 113 11.63 2.47 7.47
CA GLN A 113 10.38 3.10 7.08
C GLN A 113 9.19 2.59 7.90
N VAL A 114 8.25 3.50 8.15
CA VAL A 114 6.96 3.25 8.79
C VAL A 114 5.86 3.63 7.81
N ILE A 115 5.06 2.64 7.41
CA ILE A 115 4.05 2.80 6.37
C ILE A 115 2.69 2.39 6.91
N LEU A 116 1.71 3.27 6.79
CA LEU A 116 0.32 2.97 7.14
C LEU A 116 -0.49 2.75 5.86
N VAL A 117 -1.17 1.62 5.77
CA VAL A 117 -2.16 1.31 4.72
C VAL A 117 -3.55 1.30 5.35
N GLY A 118 -4.50 1.98 4.69
CA GLY A 118 -5.88 2.06 5.15
C GLY A 118 -6.70 0.83 4.78
N PHE A 119 -7.94 0.77 5.30
CA PHE A 119 -8.93 -0.26 4.94
C PHE A 119 -9.21 -0.36 3.43
N ASP A 120 -9.01 0.72 2.68
CA ASP A 120 -9.20 0.73 1.23
C ASP A 120 -8.04 0.11 0.44
N GLY A 121 -6.96 -0.29 1.12
CA GLY A 121 -5.71 -0.74 0.50
C GLY A 121 -4.80 0.40 0.05
N GLY A 122 -5.20 1.66 0.27
CA GLY A 122 -4.40 2.81 -0.10
C GLY A 122 -3.37 3.17 0.98
N LYS A 123 -2.14 3.49 0.55
CA LYS A 123 -1.10 4.07 1.40
C LYS A 123 -1.57 5.42 1.97
N LYS A 124 -1.43 5.61 3.28
CA LYS A 124 -1.89 6.79 4.04
C LYS A 124 -0.74 7.59 4.62
N MET A 125 0.34 6.91 4.95
CA MET A 125 1.56 7.49 5.51
C MET A 125 2.73 6.62 5.07
N GLN A 126 3.87 7.26 4.80
CA GLN A 126 5.18 6.62 4.65
C GLN A 126 6.20 7.62 5.17
N LEU A 127 6.85 7.30 6.28
CA LEU A 127 7.83 8.14 6.96
C LEU A 127 9.08 7.33 7.26
N GLU A 128 10.23 8.00 7.36
CA GLU A 128 11.48 7.39 7.76
C GLU A 128 11.70 7.47 9.28
N GLY A 129 12.35 6.46 9.84
CA GLY A 129 12.75 6.40 11.25
C GLY A 129 11.60 6.16 12.23
N TYR A 130 11.81 6.58 13.48
CA TYR A 130 10.80 6.42 14.53
C TYR A 130 9.60 7.36 14.33
N VAL A 131 8.40 6.78 14.43
CA VAL A 131 7.13 7.50 14.48
C VAL A 131 6.43 7.14 15.79
N ASP A 132 5.99 8.14 16.56
CA ASP A 132 5.21 7.88 17.77
C ASP A 132 3.88 7.20 17.39
N PRO A 133 3.52 6.04 17.97
CA PRO A 133 2.25 5.36 17.68
C PRO A 133 1.02 6.27 17.79
N ARG A 134 1.03 7.27 18.68
CA ARG A 134 -0.07 8.24 18.81
C ARG A 134 -0.27 9.05 17.54
N GLN A 135 0.80 9.41 16.84
CA GLN A 135 0.68 10.10 15.55
C GLN A 135 0.04 9.20 14.49
N VAL A 136 0.35 7.90 14.51
CA VAL A 136 -0.29 6.92 13.63
C VAL A 136 -1.78 6.82 13.94
N PHE A 137 -2.15 6.76 15.22
CA PHE A 137 -3.54 6.73 15.66
C PHE A 137 -4.30 8.00 15.29
N ASP A 138 -3.71 9.18 15.48
CA ASP A 138 -4.30 10.46 15.08
C ASP A 138 -4.60 10.52 13.58
N ILE A 139 -3.71 9.95 12.75
CA ILE A 139 -3.93 9.85 11.30
C ILE A 139 -5.13 8.94 11.01
N ILE A 140 -5.26 7.82 11.72
CA ILE A 140 -6.39 6.88 11.59
C ILE A 140 -7.70 7.52 12.03
N ASP A 141 -7.71 8.21 13.17
CA ASP A 141 -8.92 8.77 13.78
C ASP A 141 -9.48 9.95 12.97
N LYS A 142 -8.62 10.61 12.18
CA LYS A 142 -9.02 11.63 11.21
C LYS A 142 -9.52 11.06 9.88
N MET A 143 -9.42 9.73 9.66
CA MET A 143 -9.95 9.13 8.44
C MET A 143 -11.48 9.07 8.52
N PRO A 144 -12.19 9.50 7.46
CA PRO A 144 -13.64 9.36 7.44
C PRO A 144 -14.01 7.87 7.49
N ILE A 145 -14.87 7.50 8.45
CA ILE A 145 -15.43 6.16 8.52
C ILE A 145 -16.17 5.90 7.21
N ARG A 146 -15.68 4.95 6.41
CA ARG A 146 -16.40 4.56 5.19
C ARG A 146 -17.65 3.76 5.58
N ARG A 147 -18.75 3.90 4.83
CA ARG A 147 -20.01 3.15 5.07
C ARG A 147 -19.80 1.63 5.17
N SER A 148 -18.76 1.10 4.54
CA SER A 148 -18.36 -0.31 4.65
C SER A 148 -17.91 -0.70 6.06
N GLU A 149 -17.16 0.16 6.74
CA GLU A 149 -16.69 -0.05 8.12
C GLU A 149 -17.87 0.02 9.10
N GLN A 150 -18.82 0.93 8.87
CA GLN A 150 -20.06 1.02 9.66
C GLN A 150 -20.87 -0.28 9.56
N ARG A 151 -21.11 -0.79 8.35
CA ARG A 151 -21.88 -2.04 8.14
C ARG A 151 -21.25 -3.24 8.85
N GLU A 152 -19.93 -3.34 8.84
CA GLU A 152 -19.22 -4.44 9.49
C GLU A 152 -19.24 -4.30 11.03
N SER A 153 -19.09 -3.08 11.56
CA SER A 153 -19.21 -2.81 13.00
C SER A 153 -20.60 -3.19 13.54
N THR A 154 -21.67 -2.79 12.85
CA THR A 154 -23.05 -3.12 13.22
C THR A 154 -23.32 -4.62 13.16
N GLN A 155 -22.77 -5.34 12.16
CA GLN A 155 -22.92 -6.80 12.09
C GLN A 155 -22.17 -7.54 13.21
N ARG A 156 -21.04 -7.01 13.69
CA ARG A 156 -20.32 -7.58 14.84
C ARG A 156 -21.07 -7.37 16.14
N GLU A 157 -21.63 -6.18 16.34
CA GLU A 157 -22.41 -5.86 17.53
C GLU A 157 -23.69 -6.71 17.62
N SER A 158 -24.31 -7.04 16.48
CA SER A 158 -25.45 -7.99 16.44
C SER A 158 -25.11 -9.47 16.68
N ARG A 159 -23.81 -9.83 16.66
CA ARG A 159 -23.33 -11.23 16.79
C ARG A 159 -22.71 -11.52 18.16
N ARG A 160 -22.58 -10.51 19.02
CA ARG A 160 -22.19 -10.65 20.42
C ARG A 160 -23.44 -10.69 21.30
#